data_AF-A0A6B3FGF1-F1
#
_entry.id   AF-A0A6B3FGF1-F1
#
_cell.length_a   1.000
_cell.length_b   1.000
_cell.length_c   1.000
_cell.angle_alpha   90.00
_cell.angle_beta   90.00
_cell.angle_gamma   90.00
#
_symmetry.space_group_name_H-M   'P 1'
#
loop_
_entity.id
_entity.type
_entity.pdbx_description
1 polymer ?
#
loop_
_entity_poly.entity_id
_entity_poly.type
_entity_poly.pdbx_seq_one_letter_code
_entity_poly.pdbx_strand_id
1 'polypeptide(L)'
;GYDRQLRRCQRAYRDRRDAMVAALDEHFPGTAVSGIAAGLHIIARLPPRYGPEDVFLERAAGAGIALRPLRDCGTAGAEDGTLPLVLGYAHLAPGDIARGVAALAEAWRTGRAGSG
;
A
#
# COMPACT_ATOMS: atom_id res chain seq x y z
N GLY A 1 -28.86 -2.55 17.13
CA GLY A 1 -28.05 -3.72 17.50
C GLY A 1 -26.66 -3.58 16.93
N TYR A 2 -25.70 -3.23 17.81
CA TYR A 2 -24.31 -2.82 17.53
C TYR A 2 -23.55 -3.81 16.61
N ASP A 3 -23.89 -5.10 16.65
CA ASP A 3 -23.35 -6.16 15.78
C ASP A 3 -23.62 -6.01 14.27
N ARG A 4 -24.79 -5.48 13.89
CA ARG A 4 -25.17 -5.38 12.47
C ARG A 4 -24.37 -4.29 11.75
N GLN A 5 -24.06 -3.21 12.47
CA GLN A 5 -23.16 -2.17 12.02
C GLN A 5 -21.71 -2.67 11.99
N LEU A 6 -21.28 -3.45 12.98
CA LEU A 6 -19.92 -4.02 13.03
C LEU A 6 -19.63 -4.95 11.84
N ARG A 7 -20.58 -5.84 11.48
CA ARG A 7 -20.43 -6.74 10.32
C ARG A 7 -20.37 -5.99 8.99
N ARG A 8 -21.14 -4.90 8.85
CA ARG A 8 -21.15 -4.07 7.64
C ARG A 8 -19.84 -3.28 7.52
N CYS A 9 -19.33 -2.74 8.62
CA CYS A 9 -18.02 -2.11 8.67
C CYS A 9 -16.90 -3.10 8.34
N GLN A 10 -16.88 -4.28 8.98
CA GLN A 10 -15.87 -5.31 8.70
C GLN A 10 -15.85 -5.76 7.25
N ARG A 11 -17.03 -5.87 6.60
CA ARG A 11 -17.11 -6.21 5.17
C ARG A 11 -16.51 -5.09 4.31
N ALA A 12 -16.88 -3.85 4.58
CA ALA A 12 -16.32 -2.70 3.86
C ALA A 12 -14.80 -2.55 4.08
N TYR A 13 -14.27 -2.92 5.25
CA TYR A 13 -12.82 -2.98 5.49
C TYR A 13 -12.16 -4.13 4.73
N ARG A 14 -12.82 -5.30 4.66
CA ARG A 14 -12.36 -6.44 3.86
C ARG A 14 -12.34 -6.13 2.37
N ASP A 15 -13.41 -5.55 1.83
CA ASP A 15 -13.49 -5.20 0.40
C ASP A 15 -12.41 -4.18 0.01
N ARG A 16 -12.12 -3.19 0.87
CA ARG A 16 -11.00 -2.25 0.67
C ARG A 16 -9.65 -2.96 0.70
N ARG A 17 -9.46 -3.87 1.65
CA ARG A 17 -8.22 -4.67 1.75
C ARG A 17 -8.05 -5.53 0.51
N ASP A 18 -9.08 -6.26 0.10
CA ASP A 18 -9.00 -7.18 -1.03
C ASP A 18 -8.77 -6.41 -2.33
N ALA A 19 -9.37 -5.23 -2.51
CA ALA A 19 -9.04 -4.34 -3.63
C ALA A 19 -7.57 -3.88 -3.61
N MET A 20 -7.04 -3.53 -2.43
CA MET A 20 -5.63 -3.17 -2.29
C MET A 20 -4.70 -4.34 -2.58
N VAL A 21 -4.99 -5.51 -2.01
CA VAL A 21 -4.19 -6.73 -2.20
C VAL A 21 -4.21 -7.14 -3.67
N ALA A 22 -5.38 -7.14 -4.31
CA ALA A 22 -5.51 -7.48 -5.72
C ALA A 22 -4.70 -6.51 -6.61
N ALA A 23 -4.83 -5.20 -6.40
CA ALA A 23 -4.08 -4.22 -7.18
C ALA A 23 -2.56 -4.31 -6.94
N LEU A 24 -2.14 -4.57 -5.69
CA LEU A 24 -0.73 -4.78 -5.37
C LEU A 24 -0.20 -6.09 -5.96
N ASP A 25 -0.98 -7.16 -5.97
CA ASP A 25 -0.56 -8.44 -6.54
C ASP A 25 -0.45 -8.34 -8.08
N GLU A 26 -1.37 -7.62 -8.71
CA GLU A 26 -1.38 -7.37 -10.16
C GLU A 26 -0.20 -6.52 -10.62
N HIS A 27 0.12 -5.43 -9.90
CA HIS A 27 1.16 -4.48 -10.31
C HIS A 27 2.52 -4.70 -9.65
N PHE A 28 2.54 -5.22 -8.43
CA PHE A 28 3.73 -5.44 -7.60
C PHE A 28 3.70 -6.86 -7.02
N PRO A 29 3.77 -7.90 -7.87
CA PRO A 29 3.73 -9.29 -7.42
C PRO A 29 4.76 -9.52 -6.32
N GLY A 30 4.42 -10.34 -5.32
CA GLY A 30 5.28 -10.66 -4.17
C GLY A 30 5.29 -9.62 -3.04
N THR A 31 4.41 -8.63 -3.08
CA THR A 31 4.19 -7.70 -1.97
C THR A 31 3.39 -8.38 -0.85
N ALA A 32 3.95 -8.42 0.36
CA ALA A 32 3.28 -9.03 1.50
C ALA A 32 2.50 -7.98 2.32
N VAL A 33 1.17 -8.01 2.23
CA VAL A 33 0.30 -7.12 3.03
C VAL A 33 0.06 -7.70 4.42
N SER A 34 0.54 -7.02 5.45
CA SER A 34 0.41 -7.36 6.87
C SER A 34 -0.22 -6.18 7.62
N GLY A 35 -1.32 -6.37 8.30
CA GLY A 35 -2.01 -5.23 8.91
C GLY A 35 -3.35 -5.66 9.47
N ILE A 36 -3.29 -6.36 10.59
CA ILE A 36 -4.48 -6.70 11.36
C ILE A 36 -4.73 -5.50 12.28
N ALA A 37 -5.72 -4.67 11.91
CA ALA A 37 -6.49 -3.85 12.83
C ALA A 37 -5.80 -2.64 13.54
N ALA A 38 -5.17 -1.73 12.79
CA ALA A 38 -4.96 -0.34 13.26
C ALA A 38 -6.08 0.61 12.79
N GLY A 39 -7.27 0.09 12.48
CA GLY A 39 -8.47 0.84 12.11
C GLY A 39 -8.49 1.40 10.69
N LEU A 40 -7.38 1.94 10.17
CA LEU A 40 -7.39 2.76 8.94
C LEU A 40 -6.09 2.67 8.09
N HIS A 41 -5.20 1.74 8.42
CA HIS A 41 -3.89 1.58 7.77
C HIS A 41 -3.55 0.09 7.57
N ILE A 42 -2.86 -0.23 6.47
CA ILE A 42 -2.22 -1.54 6.25
C ILE A 42 -0.72 -1.36 6.13
N ILE A 43 0.06 -2.39 6.42
CA ILE A 43 1.50 -2.40 6.16
C ILE A 43 1.74 -3.31 4.96
N ALA A 44 2.22 -2.78 3.84
CA ALA A 44 2.71 -3.58 2.72
C ALA A 44 4.22 -3.73 2.83
N ARG A 45 4.71 -4.96 2.73
CA ARG A 45 6.14 -5.26 2.67
C ARG A 45 6.51 -5.58 1.23
N LEU A 46 7.10 -4.62 0.54
CA LEU A 46 7.56 -4.83 -0.84
C LEU A 46 8.95 -5.49 -0.82
N PRO A 47 9.24 -6.38 -1.77
CA PRO A 47 10.56 -6.98 -1.87
C PRO A 47 11.62 -5.96 -2.37
N PRO A 48 12.91 -6.16 -2.02
CA PRO A 48 14.01 -5.23 -2.34
C PRO A 48 14.18 -4.95 -3.84
N ARG A 49 13.70 -5.84 -4.72
CA ARG A 49 13.74 -5.68 -6.17
C ARG A 49 13.05 -4.41 -6.70
N TYR A 50 12.16 -3.84 -5.90
CA TYR A 50 11.45 -2.60 -6.22
C TYR A 50 12.24 -1.35 -5.83
N GLY A 51 13.51 -1.49 -5.41
CA GLY A 51 14.41 -0.35 -5.21
C GLY A 51 14.20 0.37 -3.88
N PRO A 52 14.79 1.56 -3.70
CA PRO A 52 14.75 2.27 -2.43
C PRO A 52 13.36 2.80 -2.11
N GLU A 53 13.02 2.78 -0.81
CA GLU A 53 11.73 3.18 -0.26
C GLU A 53 11.36 4.62 -0.62
N ASP A 54 12.31 5.55 -0.52
CA ASP A 54 12.08 6.98 -0.78
C ASP A 54 11.59 7.28 -2.20
N VAL A 55 12.11 6.58 -3.21
CA VAL A 55 11.64 6.75 -4.59
C VAL A 55 10.20 6.26 -4.72
N PHE A 56 9.85 5.19 -4.00
CA PHE A 56 8.48 4.68 -3.97
C PHE A 56 7.51 5.66 -3.29
N LEU A 57 7.93 6.26 -2.18
CA LEU A 57 7.15 7.27 -1.45
C LEU A 57 6.91 8.51 -2.31
N GLU A 58 7.93 9.01 -2.99
CA GLU A 58 7.83 10.19 -3.86
C GLU A 58 6.86 9.93 -5.03
N ARG A 59 6.99 8.77 -5.68
CA ARG A 59 6.09 8.36 -6.77
C ARG A 59 4.65 8.21 -6.31
N ALA A 60 4.45 7.66 -5.11
CA ALA A 60 3.12 7.49 -4.55
C ALA A 60 2.47 8.80 -4.14
N ALA A 61 3.24 9.73 -3.56
CA ALA A 61 2.78 11.09 -3.31
C ALA A 61 2.36 11.79 -4.61
N GLY A 62 3.13 11.61 -5.69
CA GLY A 62 2.77 12.07 -7.04
C GLY A 62 1.48 11.42 -7.61
N ALA A 63 1.18 10.20 -7.20
CA ALA A 63 -0.06 9.49 -7.54
C ALA A 63 -1.24 9.79 -6.58
N GLY A 64 -1.04 10.68 -5.60
CA GLY A 64 -2.07 11.02 -4.60
C GLY A 64 -2.29 9.95 -3.53
N ILE A 65 -1.36 9.00 -3.39
CA ILE A 65 -1.41 7.95 -2.38
C ILE A 65 -0.57 8.36 -1.18
N ALA A 66 -1.19 8.40 -0.01
CA ALA A 66 -0.49 8.62 1.25
C ALA A 66 0.21 7.32 1.71
N LEU A 67 1.46 7.14 1.26
CA LEU A 67 2.38 6.13 1.78
C LEU A 67 3.26 6.76 2.85
N ARG A 68 3.55 5.99 3.91
CA ARG A 68 4.49 6.38 4.95
C ARG A 68 5.44 5.22 5.24
N PRO A 69 6.75 5.46 5.36
CA PRO A 69 7.68 4.39 5.66
C PRO A 69 7.50 3.91 7.10
N LEU A 70 7.58 2.60 7.35
CA LEU A 70 7.42 2.05 8.70
C LEU A 70 8.57 2.47 9.63
N ARG A 71 9.72 2.89 9.08
CA ARG A 71 10.84 3.48 9.82
C ARG A 71 10.41 4.69 10.66
N ASP A 72 9.45 5.47 10.17
CA ASP A 72 8.90 6.66 10.83
C ASP A 72 8.04 6.27 12.06
N CYS A 73 7.54 5.04 12.08
CA CYS A 73 6.84 4.45 13.22
C CYS A 73 7.79 3.85 14.28
N GLY A 74 9.11 4.06 14.17
CA GLY A 74 10.10 3.60 15.15
C GLY A 74 10.46 2.11 15.04
N THR A 75 10.05 1.45 13.95
CA THR A 75 10.48 0.07 13.66
C THR A 75 11.78 0.11 12.88
N ALA A 76 12.83 -0.59 13.32
CA ALA A 76 14.05 -0.75 12.53
C ALA A 76 13.66 -1.27 11.13
N GLY A 77 14.29 -0.73 10.09
CA GLY A 77 14.07 -1.18 8.71
C GLY A 77 14.17 -2.70 8.63
N ALA A 78 13.44 -3.32 7.69
CA ALA A 78 13.49 -4.78 7.61
C ALA A 78 14.91 -5.20 7.20
N GLU A 79 15.61 -5.88 8.12
CA GLU A 79 16.95 -6.43 7.92
C GLU A 79 17.02 -7.39 6.71
N ASP A 80 15.85 -7.93 6.30
CA ASP A 80 15.67 -8.80 5.13
C ASP A 80 15.66 -8.05 3.78
N GLY A 81 15.91 -6.73 3.77
CA GLY A 81 15.84 -5.88 2.58
C GLY A 81 14.42 -5.63 2.05
N THR A 82 13.39 -6.04 2.79
CA THR A 82 12.01 -5.68 2.43
C THR A 82 11.72 -4.22 2.78
N LEU A 83 10.74 -3.63 2.09
CA LEU A 83 10.35 -2.24 2.17
C LEU A 83 8.99 -2.18 2.87
N PRO A 84 8.96 -2.10 4.20
CA PRO A 84 7.72 -2.00 4.96
C PRO A 84 7.11 -0.60 4.82
N LEU A 85 6.10 -0.47 3.97
CA LEU A 85 5.33 0.73 3.75
C LEU A 85 3.99 0.67 4.48
N VAL A 86 3.64 1.74 5.18
CA VAL A 86 2.31 1.95 5.74
C VAL A 86 1.44 2.69 4.73
N LEU A 87 0.31 2.09 4.36
CA LEU A 87 -0.68 2.67 3.47
C LEU A 87 -1.90 3.11 4.26
N GLY A 88 -2.19 4.40 4.23
CA GLY A 88 -3.43 4.94 4.77
C GLY A 88 -4.56 4.88 3.74
N TYR A 89 -5.57 4.04 3.98
CA TYR A 89 -6.79 3.98 3.13
C TYR A 89 -8.04 4.48 3.87
N ALA A 90 -7.85 5.18 4.99
CA ALA A 90 -8.90 5.70 5.87
C ALA A 90 -10.07 6.36 5.12
N HIS A 91 -9.75 7.16 4.10
CA HIS A 91 -10.70 7.99 3.37
C HIS A 91 -10.90 7.54 1.90
N LEU A 92 -10.25 6.45 1.47
CA LEU A 92 -10.28 6.03 0.07
C LEU A 92 -11.34 4.95 -0.16
N ALA A 93 -12.11 5.09 -1.25
CA ALA A 93 -12.98 4.03 -1.72
C ALA A 93 -12.13 2.91 -2.38
N PRO A 94 -12.61 1.65 -2.41
CA PRO A 94 -11.89 0.56 -3.08
C PRO A 94 -11.44 0.88 -4.52
N GLY A 95 -12.28 1.62 -5.26
CA GLY A 95 -11.94 2.06 -6.62
C GLY A 95 -10.86 3.13 -6.69
N ASP A 96 -10.73 4.00 -5.68
CA ASP A 96 -9.63 4.97 -5.60
C ASP A 96 -8.33 4.27 -5.22
N ILE A 97 -8.40 3.25 -4.36
CA ILE A 97 -7.24 2.42 -4.01
C ILE A 97 -6.68 1.75 -5.27
N ALA A 98 -7.54 1.08 -6.05
CA ALA A 98 -7.13 0.42 -7.28
C ALA A 98 -6.54 1.42 -8.29
N ARG A 99 -7.19 2.58 -8.50
CA ARG A 99 -6.68 3.64 -9.38
C ARG A 99 -5.34 4.20 -8.90
N GLY A 100 -5.18 4.42 -7.60
CA GLY A 100 -3.92 4.87 -7.01
C GLY A 100 -2.80 3.88 -7.28
N VAL A 101 -3.00 2.60 -6.95
CA VAL A 101 -1.96 1.57 -7.18
C VAL A 101 -1.62 1.44 -8.65
N ALA A 102 -2.62 1.49 -9.55
CA ALA A 102 -2.39 1.49 -10.99
C ALA A 102 -1.58 2.71 -11.45
N ALA A 103 -1.88 3.91 -10.93
CA ALA A 103 -1.12 5.12 -11.22
C ALA A 103 0.32 5.06 -10.68
N LEU A 104 0.52 4.51 -9.48
CA LEU A 104 1.84 4.25 -8.91
C LEU A 104 2.63 3.25 -9.77
N ALA A 105 1.99 2.17 -10.21
CA ALA A 105 2.59 1.17 -11.09
C ALA A 105 2.98 1.77 -12.45
N GLU A 106 2.15 2.64 -13.01
CA GLU A 106 2.45 3.38 -14.23
C GLU A 106 3.61 4.35 -14.05
N ALA A 107 3.62 5.11 -12.95
CA ALA A 107 4.71 6.01 -12.61
C ALA A 107 6.03 5.25 -12.39
N TRP A 108 5.95 4.06 -11.80
CA TRP A 108 7.10 3.18 -11.58
C TRP A 108 7.64 2.58 -12.88
N ARG A 109 6.76 2.13 -13.78
CA ARG A 109 7.13 1.62 -15.11
C ARG A 109 7.75 2.71 -15.97
N THR A 110 7.14 3.88 -16.01
CA THR A 110 7.64 5.04 -16.77
C THR A 110 8.96 5.56 -16.20
N GLY A 111 9.14 5.50 -14.87
CA GLY A 111 10.41 5.86 -14.21
C GLY A 111 11.59 4.94 -14.56
N ARG A 112 11.36 3.66 -14.89
CA ARG A 112 12.43 2.76 -15.38
C ARG A 112 12.90 3.08 -16.79
N ALA A 113 12.15 3.88 -17.56
CA ALA A 113 12.50 4.22 -18.95
C ALA A 113 13.54 5.35 -19.07
N GLY A 114 14.04 5.90 -17.95
CA GLY A 114 15.00 7.00 -17.96
C GLY A 114 16.08 6.84 -16.90
N SER A 115 17.02 5.93 -17.13
CA SER A 115 18.40 5.97 -16.58
C SER A 115 19.20 4.89 -17.31
N GLY A 116 19.63 5.24 -18.53
CA GLY A 116 20.77 4.64 -19.22
C GLY A 116 21.87 5.70 -19.29
#